data_AF-A0A7J0A5T5-F1
#
_entry.id   AF-A0A7J0A5T5-F1
#
_cell.length_a   1.000
_cell.length_b   1.000
_cell.length_c   1.000
_cell.angle_alpha   90.00
_cell.angle_beta   90.00
_cell.angle_gamma   90.00
#
_symmetry.space_group_name_H-M   'P 1'
#
loop_
_entity.id
_entity.type
_entity.pdbx_description
1 polymer ?
#
loop_
_entity_poly.entity_id
_entity_poly.type
_entity_poly.pdbx_seq_one_letter_code
_entity_poly.pdbx_strand_id
1 'polypeptide(L)'
;MSRKSFVLYTEWEDTFDGQPNDIAGELIKAIFDYVRTEEMPQTDNTVVNAMFSIFKPAIDRNIGKYDAAIKQRKEAALKSAESRKHQANDRKRTSTVSVSDSVSVSDTLSLNGESVREGTNKVFDLQSIKEQLLSDEIWKESVCMQSTLGVSFISMLPDQLDKFIAYIVSIGEEQSISNISDAKRRFTYWWQNHGRKEVQDENKQVYTVPN
;
A
#
# COMPACT_ATOMS: atom_id res chain seq x y z
N MET A 1 -20.68 -6.39 3.71
CA MET A 1 -20.08 -5.05 3.59
C MET A 1 -20.63 -4.42 2.32
N SER A 2 -21.13 -3.20 2.37
CA SER A 2 -21.52 -2.48 1.15
C SER A 2 -20.26 -2.06 0.38
N ARG A 3 -20.27 -2.22 -0.95
CA ARG A 3 -19.19 -1.76 -1.83
C ARG A 3 -19.18 -0.22 -1.85
N LYS A 4 -18.00 0.39 -1.65
CA LYS A 4 -17.85 1.85 -1.58
C LYS A 4 -17.60 2.53 -2.92
N SER A 5 -17.18 1.76 -3.93
CA SER A 5 -16.78 2.25 -5.23
C SER A 5 -16.91 1.15 -6.28
N PHE A 6 -17.05 1.55 -7.54
CA PHE A 6 -16.94 0.68 -8.71
C PHE A 6 -16.28 1.44 -9.86
N VAL A 7 -16.01 0.75 -10.96
CA VAL A 7 -15.38 1.33 -12.15
C VAL A 7 -16.43 1.44 -13.26
N LEU A 8 -16.52 2.62 -13.85
CA LEU A 8 -17.16 2.88 -15.14
C LEU A 8 -16.07 2.93 -16.21
N TYR A 9 -16.34 2.34 -17.37
CA TYR A 9 -15.38 2.30 -18.46
C TYR A 9 -15.70 3.43 -19.44
N THR A 10 -14.65 4.09 -19.94
CA THR A 10 -14.78 5.18 -20.92
C THR A 10 -15.41 4.71 -22.22
N GLU A 11 -15.26 3.41 -22.55
CA GLU A 11 -15.91 2.80 -23.72
C GLU A 11 -17.45 2.84 -23.68
N TRP A 12 -18.06 3.20 -22.54
CA TRP A 12 -19.50 3.33 -22.41
C TRP A 12 -19.99 4.76 -22.70
N GLU A 13 -19.10 5.73 -22.84
CA GLU A 13 -19.43 7.15 -23.08
C GLU A 13 -20.40 7.31 -24.25
N ASP A 14 -20.08 6.74 -25.42
CA ASP A 14 -20.94 6.76 -26.61
C ASP A 14 -22.34 6.17 -26.35
N THR A 15 -22.45 5.20 -25.44
CA THR A 15 -23.75 4.59 -25.10
C THR A 15 -24.59 5.52 -24.22
N PHE A 16 -23.96 6.29 -23.34
CA PHE A 16 -24.64 7.31 -22.54
C PHE A 16 -25.01 8.54 -23.39
N ASP A 17 -24.08 9.02 -24.21
CA ASP A 17 -24.28 10.19 -25.08
C ASP A 17 -25.31 9.94 -26.19
N GLY A 18 -25.40 8.69 -26.66
CA GLY A 18 -26.39 8.27 -27.63
C GLY A 18 -27.83 8.20 -27.10
N GLN A 19 -28.06 8.47 -25.81
CA GLN A 19 -29.38 8.37 -25.18
C GLN A 19 -29.88 9.70 -24.62
N PRO A 20 -31.21 9.89 -24.58
CA PRO A 20 -31.82 10.97 -23.82
C PRO A 20 -31.44 10.94 -22.33
N ASN A 21 -31.36 12.12 -21.70
CA ASN A 21 -30.90 12.28 -20.32
C ASN A 21 -31.76 11.52 -19.27
N ASP A 22 -33.04 11.32 -19.54
CA ASP A 22 -33.94 10.52 -18.70
C ASP A 22 -33.55 9.03 -18.72
N ILE A 23 -33.28 8.48 -19.91
CA ILE A 23 -32.81 7.10 -20.09
C ILE A 23 -31.41 6.91 -19.48
N ALA A 24 -30.48 7.82 -19.78
CA ALA A 24 -29.12 7.80 -19.22
C ALA A 24 -29.15 7.90 -17.68
N GLY A 25 -30.01 8.77 -17.14
CA GLY A 25 -30.22 8.95 -15.72
C GLY A 25 -30.83 7.73 -15.03
N GLU A 26 -31.75 7.03 -15.70
CA GLU A 26 -32.32 5.77 -15.21
C GLU A 26 -31.29 4.63 -15.24
N LEU A 27 -30.53 4.52 -16.33
CA LEU A 27 -29.46 3.54 -16.50
C LEU A 27 -28.35 3.68 -15.44
N ILE A 28 -27.88 4.89 -15.16
CA ILE A 28 -26.85 5.07 -14.13
C ILE A 28 -27.36 4.68 -12.73
N LYS A 29 -28.63 4.98 -12.40
CA LYS A 29 -29.25 4.54 -11.14
C LYS A 29 -29.32 3.02 -11.05
N ALA A 30 -29.74 2.36 -12.13
CA ALA A 30 -29.77 0.90 -12.23
C ALA A 30 -28.38 0.27 -11.99
N ILE A 31 -27.31 0.87 -12.55
CA ILE A 31 -25.94 0.43 -12.33
C ILE A 31 -25.55 0.57 -10.84
N PHE A 32 -25.82 1.72 -10.21
CA PHE A 32 -25.52 1.94 -8.80
C PHE A 32 -26.24 0.93 -7.89
N ASP A 33 -27.53 0.68 -8.12
CA ASP A 33 -28.28 -0.28 -7.33
C ASP A 33 -27.75 -1.70 -7.50
N TYR A 34 -27.50 -2.14 -8.73
CA TYR A 34 -26.91 -3.46 -8.97
C TYR A 34 -25.54 -3.63 -8.31
N VAL A 35 -24.68 -2.61 -8.37
CA VAL A 35 -23.38 -2.64 -7.70
C VAL A 35 -23.53 -2.69 -6.17
N ARG A 36 -24.62 -2.22 -5.61
CA ARG A 36 -24.83 -2.22 -4.15
C ARG A 36 -25.51 -3.49 -3.66
N THR A 37 -26.48 -4.02 -4.41
CA THR A 37 -27.37 -5.10 -3.97
C THR A 37 -27.20 -6.41 -4.74
N GLU A 38 -26.56 -6.38 -5.92
CA GLU A 38 -26.52 -7.50 -6.89
C GLU A 38 -27.91 -7.89 -7.44
N GLU A 39 -28.92 -7.05 -7.20
CA GLU A 39 -30.27 -7.27 -7.70
C GLU A 39 -30.45 -6.63 -9.07
N MET A 40 -31.10 -7.34 -9.99
CA MET A 40 -31.41 -6.80 -11.32
C MET A 40 -32.25 -5.53 -11.20
N PRO A 41 -32.00 -4.52 -12.05
CA PRO A 41 -32.76 -3.29 -12.01
C PRO A 41 -34.25 -3.56 -12.23
N GLN A 42 -35.07 -3.00 -11.36
CA GLN A 42 -36.53 -3.10 -11.43
C GLN A 42 -37.07 -1.93 -12.26
N THR A 43 -36.84 -1.99 -13.57
CA THR A 43 -37.35 -0.99 -14.52
C THR A 43 -38.17 -1.66 -15.62
N ASP A 44 -39.29 -1.04 -15.98
CA ASP A 44 -40.11 -1.41 -17.12
C ASP A 44 -39.52 -0.88 -18.45
N ASN A 45 -38.47 -0.05 -18.37
CA ASN A 45 -37.80 0.53 -19.52
C ASN A 45 -36.91 -0.51 -20.22
N THR A 46 -37.41 -1.04 -21.34
CA THR A 46 -36.74 -2.06 -22.13
C THR A 46 -35.36 -1.61 -22.66
N VAL A 47 -35.18 -0.32 -22.95
CA VAL A 47 -33.88 0.22 -23.41
C VAL A 47 -32.86 0.14 -22.29
N VAL A 48 -33.24 0.56 -21.08
CA VAL A 48 -32.37 0.51 -19.89
C VAL A 48 -31.98 -0.94 -19.59
N ASN A 49 -32.93 -1.88 -19.64
CA ASN A 49 -32.67 -3.30 -19.42
C ASN A 49 -31.69 -3.89 -20.45
N ALA A 50 -31.86 -3.53 -21.73
CA ALA A 50 -30.97 -3.99 -22.80
C ALA A 50 -29.54 -3.45 -22.62
N MET A 51 -29.40 -2.15 -22.37
CA MET A 51 -28.09 -1.52 -22.14
C MET A 51 -27.41 -2.04 -20.89
N PHE A 52 -28.15 -2.16 -19.79
CA PHE A 52 -27.63 -2.74 -18.56
C PHE A 52 -27.10 -4.16 -18.78
N SER A 53 -27.77 -4.97 -19.60
CA SER A 53 -27.31 -6.32 -19.96
C SER A 53 -25.97 -6.32 -20.69
N ILE A 54 -25.66 -5.28 -21.46
CA ILE A 54 -24.36 -5.11 -22.14
C ILE A 54 -23.25 -4.79 -21.11
N PHE A 55 -23.54 -3.97 -20.10
CA PHE A 55 -22.55 -3.58 -19.08
C PHE A 55 -22.34 -4.63 -18.00
N LYS A 56 -23.37 -5.42 -17.70
CA LYS A 56 -23.39 -6.40 -16.61
C LYS A 56 -22.15 -7.30 -16.56
N PRO A 57 -21.64 -7.90 -17.66
CA PRO A 57 -20.47 -8.78 -17.60
C PRO A 57 -19.21 -8.08 -17.08
N ALA A 58 -18.99 -6.82 -17.49
CA ALA A 58 -17.84 -6.04 -17.06
C ALA A 58 -17.95 -5.59 -15.60
N ILE A 59 -19.17 -5.28 -15.16
CA ILE A 59 -19.49 -5.01 -13.75
C ILE A 59 -19.22 -6.27 -12.92
N ASP A 60 -19.81 -7.41 -13.28
CA ASP A 60 -19.66 -8.70 -12.58
C ASP A 60 -18.20 -9.11 -12.42
N ARG A 61 -17.41 -8.96 -13.49
CA ARG A 61 -15.96 -9.22 -13.45
C ARG A 61 -15.26 -8.34 -12.42
N ASN A 62 -15.66 -7.08 -12.27
CA ASN A 62 -15.09 -6.18 -11.28
C ASN A 62 -15.50 -6.58 -9.85
N ILE A 63 -16.78 -6.92 -9.66
CA ILE A 63 -17.31 -7.43 -8.39
C ILE A 63 -16.51 -8.66 -7.94
N GLY A 64 -16.36 -9.65 -8.81
CA GLY A 64 -15.61 -10.86 -8.50
C GLY A 64 -14.14 -10.60 -8.15
N LYS A 65 -13.47 -9.66 -8.85
CA LYS A 65 -12.10 -9.25 -8.51
C LYS A 65 -12.02 -8.60 -7.13
N TYR A 66 -12.97 -7.74 -6.79
CA TYR A 66 -13.04 -7.08 -5.50
C TYR A 66 -13.23 -8.10 -4.37
N ASP A 67 -14.16 -9.04 -4.53
CA ASP A 67 -14.44 -10.06 -3.51
C ASP A 67 -13.28 -11.03 -3.33
N ALA A 68 -12.62 -11.43 -4.42
CA ALA A 68 -11.42 -12.24 -4.38
C ALA A 68 -10.28 -11.54 -3.61
N ALA A 69 -10.08 -10.24 -3.87
CA ALA A 69 -9.09 -9.44 -3.15
C ALA A 69 -9.41 -9.31 -1.65
N ILE A 70 -10.69 -9.12 -1.29
CA ILE A 70 -11.12 -9.10 0.12
C ILE A 70 -10.83 -10.45 0.79
N LYS A 71 -11.20 -11.55 0.13
CA LYS A 71 -10.99 -12.89 0.67
C LYS A 71 -9.51 -13.17 0.88
N GLN A 72 -8.67 -12.87 -0.11
CA GLN A 72 -7.22 -13.04 -0.02
C GLN A 72 -6.60 -12.22 1.11
N ARG A 73 -7.01 -10.95 1.26
CA ARG A 73 -6.53 -10.08 2.35
C ARG A 73 -6.95 -10.60 3.72
N LYS A 74 -8.18 -11.13 3.85
CA LYS A 74 -8.67 -11.74 5.10
C LYS A 74 -7.87 -12.98 5.46
N GLU A 75 -7.63 -13.88 4.49
CA GLU A 75 -6.84 -15.09 4.68
C GLU A 75 -5.38 -14.77 5.05
N ALA A 76 -4.77 -13.81 4.36
CA ALA A 76 -3.41 -13.36 4.67
C ALA A 76 -3.32 -12.74 6.08
N ALA A 77 -4.32 -11.97 6.50
CA ALA A 77 -4.39 -11.40 7.85
C ALA A 77 -4.50 -12.48 8.93
N LEU A 78 -5.32 -13.51 8.72
CA LEU A 78 -5.45 -14.65 9.63
C LEU A 78 -4.14 -15.45 9.72
N LYS A 79 -3.56 -15.82 8.57
CA LYS A 79 -2.27 -16.54 8.51
C LYS A 79 -1.14 -15.77 9.18
N SER A 80 -1.11 -14.44 9.01
CA SER A 80 -0.16 -13.54 9.67
C SER A 80 -0.38 -13.47 11.19
N ALA A 81 -1.63 -13.50 11.64
CA ALA A 81 -1.93 -13.54 13.08
C ALA A 81 -1.52 -14.88 13.72
N GLU A 82 -1.74 -15.99 13.03
CA GLU A 82 -1.32 -17.33 13.47
C GLU A 82 0.21 -17.45 13.53
N SER A 83 0.93 -16.99 12.51
CA SER A 83 2.40 -17.02 12.52
C SER A 83 2.99 -16.22 13.68
N ARG A 84 2.41 -15.06 14.02
CA ARG A 84 2.80 -14.29 15.22
C ARG A 84 2.55 -15.05 16.52
N LYS A 85 1.45 -15.82 16.63
CA LYS A 85 1.17 -16.66 17.80
C LYS A 85 2.17 -17.81 17.95
N HIS A 86 2.52 -18.46 16.83
CA HIS A 86 3.52 -19.53 16.85
C HIS A 86 4.92 -19.03 17.22
N GLN A 87 5.36 -17.89 16.65
CA GLN A 87 6.64 -17.27 17.05
C GLN A 87 6.66 -16.85 18.53
N ALA A 88 5.54 -16.36 19.07
CA ALA A 88 5.44 -16.03 20.49
C ALA A 88 5.53 -17.27 21.40
N ASN A 89 4.96 -18.40 20.98
CA ASN A 89 5.04 -19.67 21.72
C ASN A 89 6.41 -20.34 21.61
N ASP A 90 7.06 -20.29 20.44
CA ASP A 90 8.41 -20.85 20.27
C ASP A 90 9.45 -20.08 21.09
N ARG A 91 9.36 -18.74 21.13
CA ARG A 91 10.18 -17.91 22.04
C ARG A 91 9.98 -18.26 23.52
N LYS A 92 8.80 -18.77 23.90
CA LYS A 92 8.49 -19.17 25.29
C LYS A 92 9.01 -20.58 25.63
N ARG A 93 9.23 -21.44 24.62
CA ARG A 93 9.75 -22.81 24.79
C ARG A 93 11.29 -22.89 24.80
N THR A 94 11.99 -21.91 24.24
CA THR A 94 13.46 -21.87 24.27
C THR A 94 14.03 -21.43 25.63
N SER A 95 13.19 -20.95 26.55
CA SER A 95 13.62 -20.49 27.90
C SER A 95 13.68 -21.60 28.98
N THR A 96 13.50 -22.89 28.65
CA THR A 96 13.50 -23.98 29.65
C THR A 96 14.56 -25.09 29.46
N VAL A 97 15.61 -24.87 28.66
CA VAL A 97 16.76 -25.80 28.63
C VAL A 97 18.00 -25.08 29.13
N SER A 98 18.26 -25.26 30.43
CA SER A 98 19.51 -24.90 31.10
C SER A 98 20.58 -25.96 30.82
N VAL A 99 21.62 -25.61 30.05
CA VAL A 99 22.99 -26.11 30.24
C VAL A 99 23.93 -24.93 30.09
N SER A 100 24.74 -24.72 31.13
CA SER A 100 25.69 -23.63 31.31
C SER A 100 26.94 -23.84 30.45
N ASP A 101 27.32 -22.85 29.63
CA ASP A 101 28.70 -22.33 29.63
C ASP A 101 28.78 -20.92 29.02
N SER A 102 29.65 -20.10 29.59
CA SER A 102 29.77 -18.63 29.42
C SER A 102 30.06 -18.16 27.99
N VAL A 103 29.47 -17.03 27.53
CA VAL A 103 30.10 -15.71 27.30
C VAL A 103 29.00 -14.64 27.11
N SER A 104 29.26 -13.46 27.65
CA SER A 104 28.44 -12.24 27.74
C SER A 104 27.84 -11.70 26.43
N VAL A 105 26.79 -10.87 26.62
CA VAL A 105 26.14 -9.86 25.76
C VAL A 105 24.82 -10.31 25.09
N SER A 106 23.68 -9.79 25.58
CA SER A 106 22.73 -8.99 24.78
C SER A 106 21.39 -8.73 25.48
N ASP A 107 20.92 -7.49 25.30
CA ASP A 107 19.53 -7.02 25.20
C ASP A 107 18.51 -7.42 26.26
N THR A 108 18.46 -6.61 27.32
CA THR A 108 17.19 -6.27 27.97
C THR A 108 16.49 -5.15 27.22
N LEU A 109 15.49 -5.47 26.39
CA LEU A 109 14.35 -4.57 26.18
C LEU A 109 13.05 -5.36 26.31
N SER A 110 12.52 -5.28 27.52
CA SER A 110 11.21 -5.73 27.93
C SER A 110 10.13 -4.91 27.21
N LEU A 111 9.32 -5.56 26.38
CA LEU A 111 8.08 -4.98 25.86
C LEU A 111 6.96 -5.32 26.83
N ASN A 112 6.70 -4.43 27.79
CA ASN A 112 5.43 -4.41 28.50
C ASN A 112 4.58 -3.29 27.89
N GLY A 113 3.60 -3.69 27.09
CA GLY A 113 2.57 -2.78 26.63
C GLY A 113 1.69 -2.38 27.81
N GLU A 114 1.59 -1.08 28.04
CA GLU A 114 0.50 -0.52 28.83
C GLU A 114 -0.10 0.66 28.08
N SER A 115 -1.40 0.55 27.86
CA SER A 115 -2.21 1.56 27.21
C SER A 115 -2.30 2.80 28.09
N VAL A 116 -1.83 3.93 27.59
CA VAL A 116 -2.32 5.23 28.06
C VAL A 116 -2.64 6.08 26.84
N ARG A 117 -3.91 6.46 26.78
CA ARG A 117 -4.42 7.48 25.88
C ARG A 117 -3.76 8.80 26.31
N GLU A 118 -2.93 9.38 25.47
CA GLU A 118 -2.55 10.78 25.63
C GLU A 118 -2.40 11.37 24.23
N GLY A 119 -3.36 12.22 23.87
CA GLY A 119 -3.29 13.03 22.67
C GLY A 119 -2.11 13.98 22.81
N THR A 120 -1.02 13.68 22.12
CA THR A 120 0.02 14.67 21.81
C THR A 120 0.42 14.45 20.37
N ASN A 121 0.28 15.50 19.56
CA ASN A 121 0.89 15.62 18.25
C ASN A 121 2.41 15.50 18.43
N LYS A 122 2.94 14.27 18.45
CA LYS A 122 4.37 14.04 18.20
C LYS A 122 4.57 14.24 16.71
N VAL A 123 4.84 15.48 16.32
CA VAL A 123 5.49 15.78 15.04
C VAL A 123 6.75 14.92 15.01
N PHE A 124 6.74 13.89 14.16
CA PHE A 124 7.89 13.02 13.98
C PHE A 124 8.94 13.86 13.25
N ASP A 125 10.06 14.12 13.91
CA ASP A 125 11.15 14.86 13.29
C ASP A 125 11.69 14.06 12.10
N LEU A 126 11.64 14.65 10.90
CA LEU A 126 12.06 14.02 9.65
C LEU A 126 13.53 13.65 9.67
N GLN A 127 14.35 14.41 10.41
CA GLN A 127 15.76 14.10 10.59
C GLN A 127 15.94 12.83 11.44
N SER A 128 15.17 12.71 12.52
CA SER A 128 15.11 11.49 13.32
C SER A 128 14.63 10.26 12.51
N ILE A 129 13.75 10.45 11.52
CA ILE A 129 13.32 9.36 10.62
C ILE A 129 14.49 8.87 9.78
N LYS A 130 15.30 9.77 9.21
CA LYS A 130 16.48 9.39 8.41
C LYS A 130 17.44 8.53 9.23
N GLU A 131 17.78 8.98 10.44
CA GLU A 131 18.70 8.27 11.33
C GLU A 131 18.16 6.88 11.72
N GLN A 132 16.88 6.80 12.08
CA GLN A 132 16.25 5.53 12.42
C GLN A 132 16.20 4.56 11.24
N LEU A 133 15.93 5.04 10.03
CA LEU A 133 15.95 4.21 8.81
C LEU A 133 17.37 3.72 8.49
N LEU A 134 18.38 4.58 8.64
CA LEU A 134 19.78 4.21 8.39
C LEU A 134 20.35 3.25 9.44
N SER A 135 19.80 3.24 10.66
CA SER A 135 20.20 2.33 11.73
C SER A 135 19.68 0.89 11.57
N ASP A 136 18.67 0.69 10.72
CA ASP A 136 18.04 -0.63 10.54
C ASP A 136 18.74 -1.42 9.42
N GLU A 137 19.73 -2.23 9.81
CA GLU A 137 20.51 -3.06 8.86
C GLU A 137 19.63 -4.01 8.04
N ILE A 138 18.65 -4.66 8.66
CA ILE A 138 17.75 -5.62 7.99
C ILE A 138 16.93 -4.90 6.92
N TRP A 139 16.44 -3.71 7.23
CA TRP A 139 15.71 -2.91 6.26
C TRP A 139 16.61 -2.43 5.12
N LYS A 140 17.83 -1.97 5.40
CA LYS A 140 18.80 -1.57 4.37
C LYS A 140 19.09 -2.70 3.38
N GLU A 141 19.32 -3.92 3.88
CA GLU A 141 19.51 -5.11 3.04
C GLU A 141 18.28 -5.38 2.15
N SER A 142 17.09 -5.33 2.75
CA SER A 142 15.83 -5.56 2.03
C SER A 142 15.58 -4.54 0.92
N VAL A 143 15.79 -3.26 1.19
CA VAL A 143 15.62 -2.19 0.20
C VAL A 143 16.70 -2.28 -0.88
N CYS A 144 17.94 -2.61 -0.51
CA CYS A 144 19.02 -2.86 -1.46
C CYS A 144 18.65 -3.97 -2.47
N MET A 145 18.10 -5.10 -1.99
CA MET A 145 17.63 -6.17 -2.87
C MET A 145 16.48 -5.71 -3.79
N GLN A 146 15.57 -4.90 -3.27
CA GLN A 146 14.41 -4.39 -4.02
C GLN A 146 14.76 -3.22 -4.97
N SER A 147 15.91 -2.58 -4.77
CA SER A 147 16.31 -1.38 -5.52
C SER A 147 16.60 -1.63 -6.99
N THR A 148 16.83 -2.89 -7.38
CA THR A 148 17.36 -3.35 -8.69
C THR A 148 18.77 -2.88 -9.03
N LEU A 149 19.42 -2.12 -8.15
CA LEU A 149 20.79 -1.62 -8.28
C LEU A 149 21.81 -2.48 -7.50
N GLY A 150 21.31 -3.42 -6.67
CA GLY A 150 22.14 -4.29 -5.86
C GLY A 150 22.96 -3.51 -4.84
N VAL A 151 24.13 -4.03 -4.45
CA VAL A 151 24.98 -3.46 -3.38
C VAL A 151 25.40 -2.01 -3.61
N SER A 152 25.40 -1.53 -4.86
CA SER A 152 25.68 -0.12 -5.18
C SER A 152 24.67 0.84 -4.54
N PHE A 153 23.43 0.38 -4.34
CA PHE A 153 22.37 1.16 -3.73
C PHE A 153 22.65 1.52 -2.26
N ILE A 154 23.41 0.69 -1.53
CA ILE A 154 23.74 0.94 -0.12
C ILE A 154 24.48 2.28 0.02
N SER A 155 25.39 2.58 -0.91
CA SER A 155 26.14 3.84 -0.91
C SER A 155 25.29 5.06 -1.25
N MET A 156 24.22 4.88 -2.03
CA MET A 156 23.31 5.95 -2.47
C MET A 156 22.14 6.16 -1.51
N LEU A 157 21.83 5.17 -0.66
CA LEU A 157 20.66 5.19 0.20
C LEU A 157 20.56 6.43 1.11
N PRO A 158 21.64 6.95 1.74
CA PRO A 158 21.56 8.18 2.52
C PRO A 158 21.06 9.38 1.72
N ASP A 159 21.58 9.57 0.50
CA ASP A 159 21.19 10.67 -0.38
C ASP A 159 19.77 10.49 -0.93
N GLN A 160 19.37 9.24 -1.20
CA GLN A 160 18.00 8.92 -1.61
C GLN A 160 16.99 9.17 -0.49
N LEU A 161 17.38 8.98 0.77
CA LEU A 161 16.54 9.34 1.91
C LEU A 161 16.37 10.86 2.03
N ASP A 162 17.40 11.65 1.71
CA ASP A 162 17.26 13.11 1.66
C ASP A 162 16.29 13.56 0.56
N LYS A 163 16.40 12.97 -0.64
CA LYS A 163 15.47 13.22 -1.75
C LYS A 163 14.04 12.82 -1.38
N PHE A 164 13.86 11.68 -0.71
CA PHE A 164 12.56 11.25 -0.19
C PHE A 164 11.98 12.24 0.82
N ILE A 165 12.77 12.71 1.78
CA ILE A 165 12.32 13.69 2.78
C ILE A 165 11.93 15.00 2.11
N ALA A 166 12.75 15.49 1.18
CA ALA A 166 12.45 16.68 0.39
C ALA A 166 11.14 16.53 -0.40
N TYR A 167 10.90 15.35 -0.98
CA TYR A 167 9.64 15.03 -1.66
C TYR A 167 8.45 15.10 -0.70
N ILE A 168 8.53 14.50 0.49
CA ILE A 168 7.46 14.54 1.51
C ILE A 168 7.13 15.98 1.92
N VAL A 169 8.17 16.81 2.14
CA VAL A 169 8.00 18.24 2.45
C VAL A 169 7.35 18.97 1.27
N SER A 170 7.75 18.67 0.03
CA SER A 170 7.20 19.34 -1.16
C SER A 170 5.71 19.07 -1.39
N ILE A 171 5.22 17.89 -0.99
CA ILE A 171 3.79 17.52 -1.11
C ILE A 171 2.97 17.94 0.13
N GLY A 172 3.60 18.54 1.15
CA GLY A 172 2.93 19.00 2.37
C GLY A 172 2.47 17.86 3.30
N GLU A 173 3.12 16.70 3.23
CA GLU A 173 2.74 15.51 4.02
C GLU A 173 3.69 15.24 5.20
N GLU A 174 4.52 16.19 5.61
CA GLU A 174 5.52 16.04 6.67
C GLU A 174 4.94 15.63 8.02
N GLN A 175 3.72 16.06 8.35
CA GLN A 175 3.05 15.70 9.61
C GLN A 175 2.28 14.36 9.54
N SER A 176 2.21 13.73 8.36
CA SER A 176 1.44 12.51 8.15
C SER A 176 2.21 11.22 8.46
N ILE A 177 3.54 11.31 8.59
CA ILE A 177 4.38 10.16 8.91
C ILE A 177 4.30 9.92 10.42
N SER A 178 3.45 8.97 10.80
CA SER A 178 3.13 8.70 12.21
C SER A 178 4.08 7.72 12.89
N ASN A 179 4.83 6.91 12.14
CA ASN A 179 5.76 5.91 12.67
C ASN A 179 6.77 5.41 11.62
N ILE A 180 7.83 4.73 12.10
CA ILE A 180 8.93 4.22 11.26
C ILE A 180 8.46 3.19 10.21
N SER A 181 7.44 2.38 10.52
CA SER A 181 6.92 1.38 9.58
C SER A 181 6.21 2.06 8.39
N ASP A 182 5.48 3.14 8.65
CA ASP A 182 4.87 3.95 7.60
C ASP A 182 5.93 4.68 6.76
N ALA A 183 6.99 5.21 7.39
CA ALA A 183 8.13 5.80 6.69
C ALA A 183 8.78 4.81 5.72
N LYS A 184 9.05 3.56 6.16
CA LYS A 184 9.59 2.48 5.31
C LYS A 184 8.70 2.21 4.11
N ARG A 185 7.38 2.06 4.33
CA ARG A 185 6.40 1.80 3.28
C ARG A 185 6.37 2.93 2.24
N ARG A 186 6.34 4.18 2.71
CA ARG A 186 6.31 5.38 1.86
C ARG A 186 7.60 5.54 1.07
N PHE A 187 8.76 5.26 1.66
CA PHE A 187 10.03 5.24 0.96
C PHE A 187 10.02 4.22 -0.19
N THR A 188 9.59 2.97 0.07
CA THR A 188 9.52 1.94 -1.00
C THR A 188 8.60 2.38 -2.14
N TYR A 189 7.45 2.97 -1.84
CA TYR A 189 6.54 3.49 -2.86
C TYR A 189 7.18 4.64 -3.65
N TRP A 190 7.76 5.62 -2.96
CA TRP A 190 8.43 6.75 -3.59
C TRP A 190 9.59 6.30 -4.49
N TRP A 191 10.41 5.36 -4.02
CA TRP A 191 11.52 4.80 -4.80
C TRP A 191 11.04 4.15 -6.10
N GLN A 192 9.97 3.35 -6.06
CA GLN A 192 9.44 2.67 -7.24
C GLN A 192 8.86 3.63 -8.29
N ASN A 193 8.28 4.76 -7.86
CA ASN A 193 7.54 5.66 -8.74
C ASN A 193 8.33 6.90 -9.18
N HIS A 194 9.22 7.41 -8.32
CA HIS A 194 9.95 8.66 -8.48
C HIS A 194 11.47 8.43 -8.42
N GLY A 195 11.99 7.96 -7.28
CA GLY A 195 13.44 7.90 -7.03
C GLY A 195 14.22 7.07 -8.05
N ARG A 196 13.68 5.92 -8.49
CA ARG A 196 14.34 5.07 -9.50
C ARG A 196 14.45 5.74 -10.87
N LYS A 197 13.49 6.58 -11.25
CA LYS A 197 13.52 7.28 -12.55
C LYS A 197 14.60 8.36 -12.56
N GLU A 198 14.70 9.13 -11.48
CA GLU A 198 15.74 10.16 -11.32
C GLU A 198 17.15 9.55 -11.41
N VAL A 199 17.41 8.43 -10.75
CA VAL A 199 18.72 7.75 -10.81
C VAL A 199 19.02 7.21 -12.22
N GLN A 200 18.00 6.80 -12.99
CA GLN A 200 18.20 6.36 -14.38
C GLN A 200 18.47 7.53 -15.33
N ASP A 201 17.85 8.68 -15.09
CA ASP A 201 18.02 9.87 -15.91
C ASP A 201 19.33 10.62 -15.59
N GLU A 202 19.74 10.68 -14.31
CA GLU A 202 21.07 11.16 -13.88
C GLU A 202 22.19 10.35 -14.53
N ASN A 203 22.06 9.01 -14.56
CA ASN A 203 23.04 8.15 -15.22
C ASN A 203 23.11 8.32 -16.74
N LYS A 204 22.04 8.79 -17.41
CA LYS A 204 22.07 9.09 -18.86
C LYS A 204 22.79 10.40 -19.17
N GLN A 205 22.70 11.41 -18.30
CA GLN A 205 23.34 12.71 -18.55
C GLN A 205 24.88 12.63 -18.52
N VAL A 206 25.45 11.68 -17.77
CA VAL A 206 26.90 11.44 -17.68
C VAL A 206 27.53 10.95 -19.00
N TYR A 207 26.73 10.40 -19.95
CA TYR A 207 27.23 9.89 -21.24
C TYR A 207 27.13 10.89 -22.40
N THR A 208 26.96 12.18 -22.13
CA THR A 208 27.05 13.19 -23.19
C THR A 208 28.52 13.48 -23.47
N VAL A 209 29.08 12.81 -24.48
CA VAL A 209 30.46 13.03 -24.95
C VAL A 209 30.61 14.51 -25.36
N PRO A 210 31.63 15.25 -24.89
CA PRO A 210 31.89 16.60 -25.37
C PRO A 210 32.20 16.57 -26.87
N ASN A 211 31.57 17.46 -27.64
CA ASN A 211 31.94 17.73 -29.04
C ASN A 211 33.35 18.34 -29.13
#